data_AF-A0A519JD86-F1
#
_entry.id   AF-A0A519JD86-F1
#
_cell.length_a   1.000
_cell.length_b   1.000
_cell.length_c   1.000
_cell.angle_alpha   90.00
_cell.angle_beta   90.00
_cell.angle_gamma   90.00
#
_symmetry.space_group_name_H-M   'P 1'
#
loop_
_entity.id
_entity.type
_entity.pdbx_description
1 polymer ?
#
loop_
_entity_poly.entity_id
_entity_poly.type
_entity_poly.pdbx_seq_one_letter_code
_entity_poly.pdbx_strand_id
1 'polypeptide(L)'
;GIANKRIDVKTRKSAFNSRPGIGPALEAVIAGLKAPNLVVSFNDEGYLSREQLVSMLSARGEVQVIEIARPRYVGARIGIHNPKGEKVGAVGRLRNVEYLFVVGERRIEIADAA
;
A
#
# COMPACT_ATOMS: atom_id res chain seq x y z
N GLY A 1 -19.47 5.69 -13.95
CA GLY A 1 -19.43 7.11 -13.54
C GLY A 1 -18.07 7.69 -13.89
N ILE A 2 -17.99 9.00 -14.12
CA ILE A 2 -16.71 9.70 -14.34
C ILE A 2 -16.17 10.09 -12.96
N ALA A 3 -14.95 9.65 -12.63
CA ALA A 3 -14.32 10.01 -11.36
C ALA A 3 -13.95 11.50 -11.35
N ASN A 4 -14.43 12.25 -10.35
CA ASN A 4 -14.11 13.67 -10.13
C ASN A 4 -12.70 13.84 -9.57
N LYS A 5 -11.69 13.52 -10.39
CA LYS A 5 -10.29 13.65 -10.01
C LYS A 5 -9.89 15.13 -9.92
N ARG A 6 -8.92 15.44 -9.06
CA ARG A 6 -8.32 16.78 -8.97
C ARG A 6 -7.78 17.21 -10.33
N ILE A 7 -7.86 18.50 -10.66
CA ILE A 7 -7.48 19.00 -11.99
C ILE A 7 -5.97 18.85 -12.28
N ASP A 8 -5.14 18.97 -11.25
CA ASP A 8 -3.68 18.86 -11.31
C ASP A 8 -3.21 17.48 -11.80
N VAL A 9 -3.94 16.41 -11.47
CA VAL A 9 -3.56 15.04 -11.90
C VAL A 9 -3.71 14.81 -13.41
N LYS A 10 -4.28 15.78 -14.15
CA LYS A 10 -4.30 15.75 -15.61
C LYS A 10 -2.90 15.98 -16.19
N THR A 11 -2.14 16.91 -15.62
CA THR A 11 -0.82 17.33 -16.13
C THR A 11 0.34 16.80 -15.28
N ARG A 12 0.17 16.64 -13.97
CA ARG A 12 1.18 16.10 -13.06
C ARG A 12 0.86 14.66 -12.71
N LYS A 13 1.54 13.71 -13.38
CA LYS A 13 1.47 12.28 -13.05
C LYS A 13 2.42 11.95 -11.90
N SER A 14 2.10 10.90 -11.15
CA SER A 14 2.97 10.33 -10.12
C SER A 14 3.28 8.88 -10.48
N ALA A 15 4.56 8.51 -10.44
CA ALA A 15 4.99 7.13 -10.66
C ALA A 15 4.37 6.18 -9.61
N PHE A 16 4.18 6.65 -8.37
CA PHE A 16 3.51 5.89 -7.31
C PHE A 16 2.03 5.58 -7.60
N ASN A 17 1.37 6.35 -8.47
CA ASN A 17 -0.01 6.09 -8.90
C ASN A 17 -0.09 5.26 -10.19
N SER A 18 1.03 4.70 -10.65
CA SER A 18 1.15 3.89 -11.86
C SER A 18 1.56 2.47 -11.51
N ARG A 19 0.80 1.47 -11.94
CA ARG A 19 1.12 0.05 -11.70
C ARG A 19 2.54 -0.34 -12.19
N PRO A 20 2.96 0.01 -13.42
CA PRO A 20 4.35 -0.24 -13.83
C PRO A 20 5.37 0.74 -13.23
N GLY A 21 4.93 1.92 -12.77
CA GLY A 21 5.84 2.99 -12.31
C GLY A 21 6.23 2.91 -10.83
N ILE A 22 5.36 2.36 -9.99
CA ILE A 22 5.53 2.39 -8.53
C ILE A 22 6.74 1.58 -8.04
N GLY A 23 7.01 0.42 -8.66
CA GLY A 23 8.12 -0.45 -8.27
C GLY A 23 9.47 0.27 -8.36
N PRO A 24 9.89 0.71 -9.56
CA PRO A 24 11.15 1.45 -9.72
C PRO A 24 11.19 2.74 -8.90
N ALA A 25 10.05 3.43 -8.74
CA ALA A 25 10.00 4.66 -7.94
C ALA A 25 10.25 4.40 -6.45
N LEU A 26 9.69 3.33 -5.90
CA LEU A 26 9.89 2.95 -4.50
C LEU A 26 11.31 2.45 -4.27
N GLU A 27 11.86 1.63 -5.17
CA GLU A 27 13.25 1.17 -5.12
C GLU A 27 14.24 2.34 -5.07
N ALA A 28 14.02 3.37 -5.91
CA ALA A 28 14.86 4.57 -5.91
C ALA A 28 14.80 5.33 -4.57
N VAL A 29 13.62 5.43 -3.95
CA VAL A 29 13.47 6.02 -2.61
C VAL A 29 14.22 5.19 -1.57
N ILE A 30 14.00 3.87 -1.54
CA ILE A 30 14.66 2.96 -0.61
C ILE A 30 16.18 3.06 -0.75
N ALA A 31 16.71 3.07 -1.97
CA ALA A 31 18.15 3.18 -2.22
C ALA A 31 18.72 4.54 -1.76
N GLY A 32 17.98 5.63 -1.95
CA GLY A 32 18.43 6.99 -1.61
C GLY A 32 18.35 7.35 -0.13
N LEU A 33 17.60 6.59 0.69
CA LEU A 33 17.42 6.90 2.11
C LEU A 33 18.71 6.68 2.91
N LYS A 34 19.10 7.69 3.70
CA LYS A 34 20.18 7.62 4.68
C LYS A 34 19.60 7.45 6.09
N ALA A 35 19.04 6.27 6.35
CA ALA A 35 18.48 5.90 7.63
C ALA A 35 18.93 4.48 8.00
N PRO A 36 19.30 4.24 9.28
CA PRO A 36 19.72 2.91 9.74
C PRO A 36 18.54 1.95 9.87
N ASN A 37 17.33 2.47 10.11
CA ASN A 37 16.11 1.69 10.20
C ASN A 37 15.05 2.26 9.26
N LEU A 38 14.23 1.38 8.68
CA LEU A 38 13.09 1.76 7.82
C LEU A 38 11.80 1.18 8.38
N VAL A 39 10.74 1.97 8.35
CA VAL A 39 9.37 1.49 8.58
C VAL A 39 8.57 1.83 7.32
N VAL A 40 8.02 0.81 6.68
CA VAL A 40 7.21 0.95 5.46
C VAL A 40 5.81 0.43 5.75
N SER A 41 4.80 1.25 5.46
CA SER A 41 3.39 0.88 5.55
C SER A 41 2.85 0.64 4.14
N PHE A 42 2.23 -0.52 3.90
CA PHE A 42 1.62 -0.85 2.61
C PHE A 42 0.50 -1.88 2.80
N ASN A 43 -0.56 -1.84 2.00
CA ASN A 43 -1.66 -2.81 2.13
C ASN A 43 -1.77 -3.79 0.96
N ASP A 44 -2.52 -4.87 1.16
CA ASP A 44 -2.72 -5.94 0.16
C ASP A 44 -3.59 -5.53 -1.05
N GLU A 45 -4.10 -4.30 -1.08
CA GLU A 45 -4.81 -3.72 -2.23
C GLU A 45 -3.92 -2.88 -3.14
N GLY A 46 -2.69 -2.58 -2.70
CA GLY A 46 -1.72 -1.81 -3.47
C GLY A 46 -1.22 -2.57 -4.71
N TYR A 47 -0.41 -1.87 -5.52
CA TYR A 47 0.12 -2.44 -6.76
C TYR A 47 1.28 -3.42 -6.57
N LEU A 48 1.99 -3.34 -5.43
CA LEU A 48 3.12 -4.21 -5.10
C LEU A 48 2.69 -5.28 -4.11
N SER A 49 3.13 -6.52 -4.33
CA SER A 49 2.88 -7.62 -3.40
C SER A 49 3.80 -7.54 -2.17
N ARG A 50 3.44 -8.29 -1.13
CA ARG A 50 4.27 -8.46 0.08
C ARG A 50 5.66 -8.96 -0.30
N GLU A 51 5.75 -9.93 -1.19
CA GLU A 51 7.01 -10.57 -1.61
C GLU A 51 7.91 -9.58 -2.34
N GLN A 52 7.33 -8.73 -3.21
CA GLN A 52 8.06 -7.67 -3.89
C GLN A 52 8.65 -6.67 -2.89
N LEU A 53 7.85 -6.25 -1.89
CA LEU A 53 8.31 -5.33 -0.85
C LEU A 53 9.39 -5.94 0.04
N VAL A 54 9.23 -7.20 0.46
CA VAL A 54 10.27 -7.92 1.20
C VAL A 54 11.57 -7.97 0.39
N SER A 55 11.49 -8.33 -0.90
CA SER A 55 12.66 -8.38 -1.78
C SER A 55 13.37 -7.02 -1.89
N MET A 56 12.62 -5.93 -2.12
CA MET A 56 13.19 -4.58 -2.22
C MET A 56 13.85 -4.14 -0.91
N LEU A 57 13.22 -4.43 0.23
CA LEU A 57 13.67 -3.99 1.55
C LEU A 57 14.83 -4.83 2.10
N SER A 58 14.96 -6.09 1.67
CA SER A 58 16.02 -7.00 2.14
C SER A 58 17.42 -6.51 1.77
N ALA A 59 17.54 -5.68 0.73
CA ALA A 59 18.80 -5.01 0.39
C ALA A 59 19.28 -4.01 1.46
N ARG A 60 18.43 -3.66 2.43
CA ARG A 60 18.71 -2.67 3.48
C ARG A 60 18.90 -3.27 4.88
N GLY A 61 18.65 -4.56 5.07
CA GLY A 61 18.76 -5.22 6.37
C GLY A 61 17.74 -6.34 6.56
N GLU A 62 17.66 -6.84 7.79
CA GLU A 62 16.68 -7.85 8.18
C GLU A 62 15.27 -7.24 8.15
N VAL A 63 14.34 -7.91 7.47
CA VAL A 63 12.95 -7.43 7.29
C VAL A 63 12.01 -8.23 8.19
N GLN A 64 11.30 -7.52 9.06
CA GLN A 64 10.18 -8.05 9.83
C GLN A 64 8.86 -7.55 9.22
N VAL A 65 7.88 -8.43 9.10
CA VAL A 65 6.55 -8.09 8.55
C VAL A 65 5.51 -8.28 9.64
N ILE A 66 4.77 -7.22 9.95
CA ILE A 66 3.61 -7.24 10.83
C ILE A 66 2.37 -7.17 9.96
N GLU A 67 1.45 -8.10 10.13
CA GLU A 67 0.17 -8.14 9.42
C GLU A 67 -0.96 -7.66 10.32
N ILE A 68 -1.71 -6.68 9.84
CA ILE A 68 -2.77 -6.05 10.61
C ILE A 68 -4.05 -6.15 9.79
N ALA A 69 -4.88 -7.14 10.08
CA ALA A 69 -6.19 -7.27 9.45
C ALA A 69 -7.11 -6.11 9.85
N ARG A 70 -7.70 -5.43 8.87
CA ARG A 70 -8.64 -4.33 9.08
C ARG A 70 -9.90 -4.48 8.22
N PRO A 71 -11.06 -3.99 8.69
CA PRO A 71 -12.22 -3.84 7.82
C PRO A 71 -11.87 -2.89 6.68
N ARG A 72 -12.15 -3.33 5.46
CA ARG A 72 -11.92 -2.50 4.28
C ARG A 72 -12.86 -1.29 4.32
N TYR A 73 -12.37 -0.15 3.86
CA TYR A 73 -13.16 1.08 3.78
C TYR A 73 -14.53 0.85 3.14
N VAL A 74 -15.55 1.54 3.69
CA VAL A 74 -16.97 1.36 3.34
C VAL A 74 -17.26 1.50 1.84
N GLY A 75 -16.37 2.16 1.09
CA GLY A 75 -16.36 2.20 -0.38
C GLY A 75 -16.59 0.84 -1.06
N ALA A 76 -16.14 -0.27 -0.48
CA ALA A 76 -16.41 -1.62 -1.02
C ALA A 76 -17.89 -2.03 -0.97
N ARG A 77 -18.67 -1.45 -0.04
CA ARG A 77 -20.10 -1.68 0.16
C ARG A 77 -20.98 -0.67 -0.57
N ILE A 78 -20.51 0.58 -0.68
CA ILE A 78 -21.29 1.67 -1.30
C ILE A 78 -20.93 1.90 -2.77
N GLY A 79 -19.70 1.58 -3.18
CA GLY A 79 -19.19 1.79 -4.54
C GLY A 79 -19.82 0.88 -5.61
N ILE A 80 -20.75 0.02 -5.20
CA ILE A 80 -21.54 -0.83 -6.10
C ILE A 80 -22.83 -0.16 -6.56
N HIS A 81 -23.12 1.08 -6.15
CA HIS A 81 -24.28 1.84 -6.58
C HIS A 81 -23.88 3.05 -7.43
N ASN A 82 -24.71 3.41 -8.41
CA ASN A 82 -24.52 4.60 -9.23
C ASN A 82 -25.08 5.87 -8.53
N PRO A 83 -24.91 7.08 -9.10
CA PRO A 83 -25.42 8.32 -8.48
C PRO A 83 -26.95 8.39 -8.27
N LYS A 84 -27.72 7.52 -8.94
CA LYS A 84 -29.17 7.37 -8.73
C LYS A 84 -29.51 6.36 -7.62
N GLY A 85 -28.50 5.73 -7.01
CA GLY A 85 -28.65 4.68 -6.00
C GLY A 85 -28.88 3.27 -6.57
N GLU A 86 -28.82 3.08 -7.89
CA GLU A 86 -29.06 1.78 -8.52
C GLU A 86 -27.82 0.89 -8.39
N LYS A 87 -28.00 -0.39 -8.08
CA LYS A 87 -26.91 -1.37 -7.96
C LYS A 87 -26.32 -1.67 -9.35
N VAL A 88 -25.04 -1.38 -9.53
CA VAL A 88 -24.26 -1.57 -10.76
C VAL A 88 -23.04 -2.48 -10.57
N GLY A 89 -22.92 -3.13 -9.41
CA GLY A 89 -21.82 -4.05 -9.11
C GLY A 89 -22.13 -5.00 -7.95
N ALA A 90 -21.13 -5.81 -7.59
CA ALA A 90 -21.19 -6.74 -6.46
C ALA A 90 -20.24 -6.31 -5.34
N VAL A 91 -20.61 -6.61 -4.09
CA VAL A 91 -19.75 -6.34 -2.93
C VAL A 91 -18.46 -7.14 -3.08
N GLY A 92 -17.33 -6.44 -3.06
CA GLY A 92 -16.00 -7.07 -3.13
C GLY A 92 -15.51 -7.57 -1.77
N ARG A 93 -14.19 -7.80 -1.64
CA ARG A 93 -13.56 -8.10 -0.34
C ARG A 93 -13.92 -6.99 0.66
N LEU A 94 -14.27 -7.41 1.88
CA LEU A 94 -14.67 -6.53 2.99
C LEU A 94 -13.56 -6.36 4.04
N ARG A 95 -12.43 -7.03 3.85
CA ARG A 95 -11.26 -6.95 4.72
C ARG A 95 -10.02 -6.82 3.85
N ASN A 96 -9.09 -6.04 4.35
CA ASN A 96 -7.76 -5.87 3.79
C ASN A 96 -6.72 -6.09 4.90
N VAL A 97 -5.49 -6.35 4.50
CA VAL A 97 -4.36 -6.50 5.41
C VAL A 97 -3.46 -5.29 5.22
N GLU A 98 -3.27 -4.55 6.29
CA GLU A 98 -2.24 -3.52 6.37
C GLU A 98 -0.94 -4.19 6.81
N TYR A 99 0.13 -4.03 6.04
CA TYR A 99 1.46 -4.51 6.39
C TYR A 99 2.31 -3.38 6.93
N LEU A 100 3.00 -3.62 8.04
CA LEU A 100 4.13 -2.82 8.47
C LEU A 100 5.41 -3.63 8.29
N PHE A 101 6.31 -3.14 7.46
CA PHE A 101 7.64 -3.69 7.28
C PHE A 101 8.61 -2.89 8.14
N VAL A 102 9.32 -3.58 9.04
CA VAL A 102 10.35 -2.99 9.89
C VAL A 102 11.69 -3.55 9.44
N VAL A 103 12.61 -2.67 9.05
CA VAL A 103 13.93 -3.03 8.53
C VAL A 103 15.01 -2.43 9.41
N GLY A 104 16.01 -3.24 9.78
CA GLY A 104 17.17 -2.80 10.53
C GLY A 104 18.33 -3.79 10.40
N GLU A 105 19.48 -3.45 10.98
CA GLU A 105 20.66 -4.33 10.99
C GLU A 105 20.44 -5.64 11.76
N ARG A 106 19.53 -5.61 12.73
CA ARG A 106 19.14 -6.74 13.56
C ARG A 106 17.64 -6.71 13.77
N ARG A 107 17.08 -7.87 14.08
CA ARG A 107 15.72 -8.00 14.58
C ARG A 107 15.46 -7.04 15.75
N ILE A 108 14.36 -6.30 15.63
CA ILE A 108 13.84 -5.37 16.64
C ILE A 108 12.68 -6.06 17.35
N GLU A 109 12.72 -6.12 18.68
CA GLU A 109 11.58 -6.59 19.48
C GLU A 109 10.41 -5.63 19.32
N ILE A 110 9.27 -6.18 18.90
CA ILE A 110 8.04 -5.42 18.68
C ILE A 110 7.13 -5.76 19.85
N ALA A 111 6.75 -4.74 20.63
CA ALA A 111 5.75 -4.93 21.68
C ALA A 111 4.45 -5.47 21.07
N ASP A 112 3.83 -6.45 21.74
CA ASP A 112 2.55 -7.00 21.29
C ASP A 112 1.52 -5.86 21.12
N ALA A 113 0.89 -5.82 19.95
CA ALA A 113 -0.24 -4.94 19.71
C ALA A 113 -1.44 -5.50 20.50
N ALA A 114 -1.67 -4.94 21.69
CA ALA A 114 -2.82 -5.24 22.55
C ALA A 114 -4.17 -5.00 21.85
#